data_AF-A0A9P0PPU4-F1
#
_entry.id   AF-A0A9P0PPU4-F1
#
_cell.length_a   1.000
_cell.length_b   1.000
_cell.length_c   1.000
_cell.angle_alpha   90.00
_cell.angle_beta   90.00
_cell.angle_gamma   90.00
#
_symmetry.space_group_name_H-M   'P 1'
#
loop_
_entity.id
_entity.type
_entity.pdbx_description
1 polymer ?
#
loop_
_entity_poly.entity_id
_entity_poly.type
_entity_poly.pdbx_seq_one_letter_code
_entity_poly.pdbx_strand_id
1 'polypeptide(L)'
;MTWDQRKLFVSGHVSLQPPSRKTTENGSSRRENTMTYKLHNGTELVQVCRKAFLNTTGLGRFTVESWKKESVYDMNESKEEFNKQRKNRNNRVRAFEDSKAFLNLFLDDLPKQPSHYVRKDTSKFYLEQHFVTLK
;
A
#
# COMPACT_ATOMS: atom_id res chain seq x y z
N MET A 1 -0.76 23.47 1.59
CA MET A 1 -1.85 22.48 1.47
C MET A 1 -1.55 21.32 2.41
N THR A 2 -2.37 21.11 3.44
CA THR A 2 -2.21 20.00 4.41
C THR A 2 -2.69 18.67 3.84
N TRP A 3 -2.37 17.55 4.50
CA TRP A 3 -2.84 16.22 4.09
C TRP A 3 -4.37 16.11 4.12
N ASP A 4 -5.03 16.73 5.10
CA ASP A 4 -6.50 16.72 5.20
C ASP A 4 -7.16 17.51 4.07
N GLN A 5 -6.59 18.65 3.70
CA GLN A 5 -7.05 19.43 2.55
C GLN A 5 -6.91 18.63 1.24
N ARG A 6 -5.81 17.87 1.08
CA ARG A 6 -5.62 16.96 -0.06
C ARG A 6 -6.66 15.85 -0.07
N LYS A 7 -6.98 15.28 1.09
CA LYS A 7 -8.01 14.23 1.23
C LYS A 7 -9.38 14.75 0.83
N LEU A 8 -9.77 15.93 1.32
CA LEU A 8 -11.02 16.60 0.92
C LEU A 8 -11.06 16.90 -0.59
N PHE A 9 -9.97 17.40 -1.15
CA PHE A 9 -9.85 17.65 -2.59
C PHE A 9 -10.11 16.37 -3.40
N VAL A 10 -9.45 15.26 -3.04
CA VAL A 10 -9.64 13.96 -3.68
C VAL A 10 -11.08 13.46 -3.53
N SER A 11 -11.69 13.60 -2.35
CA SER A 11 -13.06 13.15 -2.11
C SER A 11 -14.08 13.81 -3.03
N GLY A 12 -13.92 15.11 -3.33
CA GLY A 12 -14.80 15.86 -4.23
C GLY A 12 -14.52 15.62 -5.73
N HIS A 13 -13.26 15.33 -6.09
CA HIS A 13 -12.83 15.22 -7.49
C HIS A 13 -12.78 13.78 -8.03
N VAL A 14 -12.91 12.79 -7.15
CA VAL A 14 -12.91 11.38 -7.52
C VAL A 14 -14.25 10.75 -7.15
N SER A 15 -14.87 10.07 -8.10
CA SER A 15 -16.15 9.38 -7.90
C SER A 15 -15.97 7.87 -8.09
N LEU A 16 -16.69 7.09 -7.29
CA LEU A 16 -16.82 5.64 -7.45
C LEU A 16 -18.12 5.36 -8.19
N GLN A 17 -18.04 4.59 -9.27
CA GLN A 17 -19.19 4.13 -10.04
C GLN A 17 -19.11 2.62 -10.23
N PRO A 18 -20.24 1.91 -10.25
CA PRO A 18 -20.24 0.50 -10.61
C PRO A 18 -19.70 0.31 -12.04
N PRO A 19 -19.05 -0.83 -12.35
CA PRO A 19 -18.64 -1.14 -13.71
C PRO A 19 -19.83 -1.08 -14.66
N SER A 20 -19.72 -0.26 -15.70
CA SER A 20 -20.81 -0.03 -16.68
C SER A 20 -21.23 -1.30 -17.42
N ARG A 21 -20.30 -2.25 -17.62
CA ARG A 21 -20.58 -3.55 -18.22
C ARG A 21 -19.99 -4.66 -17.35
N LYS A 22 -20.81 -5.66 -17.05
CA LYS A 22 -20.36 -6.95 -16.49
C LYS A 22 -20.19 -7.90 -17.67
N THR A 23 -18.97 -8.27 -17.99
CA THR A 23 -18.67 -9.18 -19.12
C THR A 23 -18.75 -10.65 -18.71
N THR A 24 -18.74 -10.95 -17.41
CA THR A 24 -18.80 -12.30 -16.87
C THR A 24 -20.23 -12.67 -16.48
N GLU A 25 -20.77 -13.75 -17.07
CA GLU A 25 -22.15 -14.23 -16.85
C GLU A 25 -22.47 -14.53 -15.39
N ASN A 26 -21.52 -15.08 -14.62
CA ASN A 26 -21.75 -15.49 -13.22
C ASN A 26 -21.37 -14.44 -12.17
N GLY A 27 -21.16 -13.18 -12.54
CA GLY A 27 -20.86 -12.12 -11.55
C GLY A 27 -19.52 -12.26 -10.80
N SER A 28 -18.64 -13.18 -11.21
CA SER A 28 -17.29 -13.40 -10.63
C SER A 28 -16.28 -12.31 -11.06
N SER A 29 -16.69 -11.05 -11.06
CA SER A 29 -15.78 -9.92 -11.26
C SER A 29 -15.20 -9.51 -9.92
N ARG A 30 -13.87 -9.61 -9.77
CA ARG A 30 -13.15 -9.04 -8.63
C ARG A 30 -13.21 -7.51 -8.58
N ARG A 31 -13.63 -6.86 -9.67
CA ARG A 31 -13.75 -5.40 -9.76
C ARG A 31 -15.19 -5.01 -9.43
N GLU A 32 -15.38 -4.49 -8.23
CA GLU A 32 -16.67 -3.99 -7.74
C GLU A 32 -16.95 -2.57 -8.19
N ASN A 33 -15.91 -1.75 -8.36
CA ASN A 33 -16.02 -0.32 -8.62
C ASN A 33 -15.05 0.17 -9.69
N THR A 34 -15.42 1.27 -10.33
CA THR A 34 -14.63 2.05 -11.28
C THR A 34 -14.48 3.46 -10.74
N MET A 35 -13.25 3.95 -10.68
CA MET A 35 -12.97 5.32 -10.26
C MET A 35 -12.89 6.24 -11.45
N THR A 36 -13.68 7.31 -11.44
CA THR A 36 -13.61 8.42 -12.40
C THR A 36 -12.93 9.61 -11.74
N TYR A 37 -12.05 10.27 -12.49
CA TYR A 37 -11.21 11.36 -11.99
C TYR A 37 -11.61 12.64 -12.72
N LYS A 38 -11.82 13.72 -11.98
CA LYS A 38 -12.17 15.03 -12.52
C LYS A 38 -11.18 16.08 -12.04
N LEU A 39 -10.89 17.07 -12.88
CA LEU A 39 -10.11 18.25 -12.51
C LEU A 39 -10.81 19.50 -13.00
N HIS A 40 -10.60 20.61 -12.29
CA HIS A 40 -11.16 21.89 -12.68
C HIS A 40 -10.33 22.53 -13.80
N ASN A 41 -10.97 22.94 -14.90
CA ASN A 41 -10.33 23.66 -16.01
C ASN A 41 -10.54 25.18 -15.95
N GLY A 42 -10.84 25.71 -14.76
CA GLY A 42 -11.12 27.14 -14.53
C GLY A 42 -12.61 27.51 -14.58
N THR A 43 -13.43 26.72 -15.26
CA THR A 43 -14.89 26.93 -15.37
C THR A 43 -15.71 25.73 -14.90
N GLU A 44 -15.25 24.51 -15.22
CA GLU A 44 -15.98 23.28 -14.94
C GLU A 44 -15.06 22.12 -14.55
N LEU A 45 -15.67 21.06 -14.00
CA LEU A 45 -15.00 19.80 -13.67
C LEU A 45 -14.97 18.87 -14.89
N VAL A 46 -13.82 18.81 -15.54
CA VAL A 46 -13.58 17.96 -16.70
C VAL A 46 -13.06 16.60 -16.26
N GLN A 47 -13.58 15.53 -16.84
CA GLN A 47 -13.05 14.18 -16.61
C GLN A 47 -11.67 14.03 -17.25
N VAL A 48 -10.71 13.54 -16.48
CA VAL A 48 -9.33 13.31 -16.93
C VAL A 48 -8.94 11.85 -16.77
N CYS A 49 -7.89 11.44 -17.47
CA CYS A 49 -7.31 10.12 -17.26
C CYS A 49 -6.66 10.03 -15.87
N ARG A 50 -6.58 8.82 -15.32
CA ARG A 50 -5.94 8.58 -14.01
C ARG A 50 -4.52 9.16 -13.94
N LYS A 51 -3.72 9.00 -15.01
CA LYS A 51 -2.33 9.46 -15.04
C LYS A 51 -2.22 10.97 -14.89
N ALA A 52 -3.08 11.72 -15.59
CA ALA A 52 -3.13 13.18 -15.47
C ALA A 52 -3.49 13.59 -14.03
N PHE A 53 -4.53 12.99 -13.44
CA PHE A 53 -4.93 13.31 -12.07
C PHE A 53 -3.81 13.08 -11.05
N LEU A 54 -3.15 11.91 -11.10
CA LEU A 54 -2.08 11.57 -10.15
C LEU A 54 -0.86 12.48 -10.31
N ASN A 55 -0.48 12.79 -11.55
CA ASN A 55 0.64 13.69 -11.83
C ASN A 55 0.34 15.12 -11.38
N THR A 56 -0.88 15.63 -11.63
CA THR A 56 -1.28 16.99 -11.23
C THR A 56 -1.38 17.14 -9.71
N THR A 57 -1.89 16.12 -9.02
CA THR A 57 -2.04 16.15 -7.55
C THR A 57 -0.77 15.72 -6.80
N GLY A 58 0.20 15.11 -7.49
CA GLY A 58 1.40 14.54 -6.87
C GLY A 58 1.10 13.38 -5.91
N LEU A 59 -0.03 12.69 -6.10
CA LEU A 59 -0.48 11.61 -5.22
C LEU A 59 -0.22 10.23 -5.82
N GLY A 60 0.08 9.27 -4.95
CA GLY A 60 0.16 7.86 -5.34
C GLY A 60 -1.22 7.26 -5.59
N ARG A 61 -1.30 6.30 -6.53
CA ARG A 61 -2.53 5.56 -6.83
C ARG A 61 -3.19 4.99 -5.57
N PHE A 62 -2.40 4.31 -4.73
CA PHE A 62 -2.91 3.66 -3.53
C PHE A 62 -3.47 4.66 -2.51
N THR A 63 -2.86 5.84 -2.41
CA THR A 63 -3.34 6.92 -1.53
C THR A 63 -4.73 7.38 -1.93
N VAL A 64 -4.93 7.67 -3.22
CA VAL A 64 -6.22 8.12 -3.76
C VAL A 64 -7.29 7.04 -3.61
N GLU A 65 -6.94 5.78 -3.91
CA GLU A 65 -7.86 4.64 -3.73
C GLU A 65 -8.24 4.43 -2.27
N SER A 66 -7.26 4.48 -1.36
CA SER A 66 -7.49 4.30 0.08
C SER A 66 -8.41 5.39 0.63
N TRP A 67 -8.13 6.65 0.32
CA TRP A 67 -8.94 7.76 0.83
C TRP A 67 -10.36 7.73 0.29
N LYS A 68 -10.53 7.40 -0.99
CA LYS A 68 -11.88 7.34 -1.56
C LYS A 68 -12.69 6.19 -0.99
N LYS A 69 -12.08 5.02 -0.78
CA LYS A 69 -12.72 3.90 -0.07
C LYS A 69 -13.10 4.29 1.35
N GLU A 70 -12.16 4.85 2.11
CA GLU A 70 -12.40 5.30 3.49
C GLU A 70 -13.55 6.31 3.57
N SER A 71 -13.65 7.26 2.62
CA SER A 71 -14.75 8.23 2.58
C SER A 71 -16.14 7.63 2.36
N VAL A 72 -16.23 6.44 1.75
CA VAL A 72 -17.51 5.73 1.55
C VAL A 72 -17.90 4.96 2.80
N TYR A 73 -16.93 4.33 3.48
CA TYR A 73 -17.17 3.60 4.72
C TYR A 73 -17.51 4.53 5.91
N ASP A 74 -17.00 5.76 5.93
CA ASP A 74 -17.29 6.75 6.98
C ASP A 74 -18.76 7.22 7.00
N MET A 75 -19.49 7.01 5.89
CA MET A 75 -20.89 7.43 5.74
C MET A 75 -21.92 6.30 5.86
N ASN A 76 -21.52 5.02 5.77
CA ASN A 76 -22.48 3.92 5.56
C ASN A 76 -22.33 2.64 6.42
N GLU A 77 -21.31 2.47 7.28
CA GLU A 77 -21.20 1.21 8.06
C GLU A 77 -20.79 1.41 9.53
N SER A 78 -21.41 0.60 10.39
CA SER A 78 -21.24 0.59 11.85
C SER A 78 -19.79 0.29 12.25
N LYS A 79 -19.37 0.80 13.42
CA LYS A 79 -18.03 0.71 14.05
C LYS A 79 -17.37 -0.69 14.08
N GLU A 80 -18.06 -1.75 13.70
CA GLU A 80 -17.58 -3.14 13.80
C GLU A 80 -16.58 -3.55 12.71
N GLU A 81 -16.74 -3.10 11.47
CA GLU A 81 -15.86 -3.52 10.37
C GLU A 81 -14.50 -2.81 10.40
N PHE A 82 -14.48 -1.55 10.82
CA PHE A 82 -13.25 -0.79 11.07
C PHE A 82 -12.38 -1.46 12.14
N ASN A 83 -13.01 -2.05 13.17
CA ASN A 83 -12.33 -2.80 14.23
C ASN A 83 -11.74 -4.13 13.73
N LYS A 84 -12.41 -4.83 12.80
CA LYS A 84 -11.86 -6.05 12.17
C LYS A 84 -10.62 -5.75 11.32
N GLN A 85 -10.62 -4.65 10.56
CA GLN A 85 -9.45 -4.24 9.77
C GLN A 85 -8.25 -3.85 10.63
N ARG A 86 -8.46 -3.14 11.76
CA ARG A 86 -7.40 -2.83 12.74
C ARG A 86 -6.81 -4.10 13.37
N LYS A 87 -7.65 -5.07 13.78
CA LYS A 87 -7.18 -6.35 14.32
C LYS A 87 -6.32 -7.12 13.30
N ASN A 88 -6.72 -7.15 12.03
CA ASN A 88 -5.93 -7.77 10.96
C ASN A 88 -4.59 -7.07 10.71
N ARG A 89 -4.54 -5.73 10.82
CA ARG A 89 -3.28 -4.97 10.69
C ARG A 89 -2.32 -5.29 11.83
N ASN A 90 -2.82 -5.41 13.06
CA ASN A 90 -2.01 -5.78 14.24
C ASN A 90 -1.49 -7.22 14.14
N ASN A 91 -2.29 -8.16 13.63
CA ASN A 91 -1.85 -9.53 13.40
C ASN A 91 -0.73 -9.62 12.34
N ARG A 92 -0.79 -8.80 11.28
CA ARG A 92 0.30 -8.73 10.29
C ARG A 92 1.59 -8.16 10.87
N VAL A 93 1.48 -7.17 11.75
CA VAL A 93 2.65 -6.60 12.44
C VAL A 93 3.30 -7.65 13.34
N ARG A 94 2.51 -8.41 14.12
CA ARG A 94 3.03 -9.51 14.96
C ARG A 94 3.69 -10.62 14.14
N ALA A 95 3.04 -11.10 13.08
CA ALA A 95 3.62 -12.12 12.21
C ALA A 95 4.94 -11.66 11.55
N PHE A 96 5.07 -10.36 11.27
CA PHE A 96 6.31 -9.78 10.78
C PHE A 96 7.39 -9.69 11.86
N GLU A 97 7.03 -9.36 13.10
CA GLU A 97 7.94 -9.34 14.26
C GLU A 97 8.49 -10.74 14.55
N ASP A 98 7.62 -11.77 14.56
CA ASP A 98 8.03 -13.16 14.75
C ASP A 98 8.99 -13.62 13.65
N SER A 99 8.66 -13.31 12.39
CA SER A 99 9.52 -13.63 11.23
C SER A 99 10.87 -12.90 11.31
N LYS A 100 10.87 -11.64 11.75
CA LYS A 100 12.09 -10.85 11.93
C LYS A 100 12.96 -11.41 13.06
N ALA A 101 12.35 -11.84 14.17
CA ALA A 101 13.06 -12.47 15.27
C ALA A 101 13.74 -13.77 14.82
N PHE A 102 13.01 -14.62 14.09
CA PHE A 102 13.57 -15.82 13.48
C PHE A 102 14.73 -15.50 12.53
N LEU A 103 14.58 -14.53 11.63
CA LEU A 103 15.64 -14.14 10.70
C LEU A 103 16.89 -13.64 11.42
N ASN A 104 16.74 -12.84 12.48
CA ASN A 104 17.88 -12.39 13.26
C ASN A 104 18.61 -13.57 13.91
N LEU A 105 17.87 -14.49 14.54
CA LEU A 105 18.45 -15.70 15.15
C LEU A 105 19.18 -16.56 14.10
N PHE A 106 18.55 -16.77 12.94
CA PHE A 106 19.16 -17.51 11.84
C PHE A 106 20.43 -16.84 11.32
N LEU A 107 20.41 -15.52 11.07
CA LEU A 107 21.57 -14.78 10.58
C LEU A 107 22.68 -14.65 11.63
N ASP A 108 22.36 -14.81 12.91
CA ASP A 108 23.32 -14.87 14.01
C ASP A 108 24.00 -16.23 14.16
N ASP A 109 23.30 -17.31 13.81
CA ASP A 109 23.84 -18.68 13.82
C ASP A 109 24.75 -18.98 12.62
N LEU A 110 24.67 -18.20 11.54
CA LEU A 110 25.51 -18.41 10.36
C LEU A 110 27.00 -18.18 10.66
N PRO A 111 27.90 -19.06 10.16
CA PRO A 111 29.34 -18.86 10.29
C PRO A 111 29.75 -17.63 9.49
N LYS A 112 30.14 -16.58 10.22
CA LYS A 112 30.40 -15.25 9.66
C LYS A 112 31.72 -14.69 10.15
N GLN A 113 32.45 -14.04 9.24
CA GLN A 113 33.73 -13.40 9.52
C GLN A 113 33.63 -11.89 9.25
N PRO A 114 34.31 -11.02 10.02
CA PRO A 114 34.38 -9.60 9.73
C PRO A 114 34.90 -9.31 8.33
N SER A 115 34.37 -8.25 7.73
CA SER A 115 34.77 -7.77 6.41
C SER A 115 36.19 -7.20 6.41
N HIS A 116 37.20 -8.05 6.19
CA HIS A 116 38.61 -7.67 6.18
C HIS A 116 38.96 -6.59 5.13
N TYR A 117 38.24 -6.54 4.01
CA TYR A 117 38.50 -5.63 2.89
C TYR A 117 37.72 -4.31 2.93
N VAL A 118 36.88 -4.10 3.95
CA VAL A 118 36.06 -2.88 4.02
C VAL A 118 36.63 -1.96 5.10
N ARG A 119 36.93 -0.72 4.69
CA ARG A 119 37.63 0.30 5.49
C ARG A 119 37.01 0.48 6.88
N LYS A 120 37.90 0.55 7.89
CA LYS A 120 37.84 0.86 9.35
C LYS A 120 36.50 0.91 10.13
N ASP A 121 35.36 1.24 9.54
CA ASP A 121 34.09 1.49 10.26
C ASP A 121 32.89 0.81 9.57
N THR A 122 32.89 -0.53 9.43
CA THR A 122 31.70 -1.22 8.89
C THR A 122 31.23 -2.36 9.77
N SER A 123 29.92 -2.43 9.95
CA SER A 123 29.21 -3.50 10.64
C SER A 123 28.90 -4.70 9.73
N LYS A 124 29.61 -4.83 8.60
CA LYS A 124 29.34 -5.89 7.61
C LYS A 124 30.10 -7.16 7.97
N PHE A 125 29.40 -8.29 7.87
CA PHE A 125 29.97 -9.63 8.01
C PHE A 125 29.81 -10.39 6.69
N TYR A 126 30.79 -11.23 6.36
CA TYR A 126 30.71 -12.16 5.24
C TYR A 126 30.52 -13.58 5.77
N LEU A 127 29.87 -14.43 4.98
CA LEU A 127 29.87 -15.87 5.24
C LEU A 127 31.26 -16.45 5.06
N GLU A 128 31.60 -17.45 5.88
CA GLU A 128 32.87 -18.16 5.77
C GLU A 128 32.94 -19.01 4.48
N GLN A 129 34.15 -19.17 3.93
CA GLN A 129 34.37 -19.80 2.62
C GLN A 129 33.93 -21.28 2.54
N HIS A 130 33.79 -21.94 3.68
CA HIS A 130 33.35 -23.34 3.76
C HIS A 130 31.86 -23.48 4.10
N PHE A 131 31.10 -22.38 4.09
CA PHE A 131 29.65 -22.45 4.19
C PHE A 131 29.08 -23.19 2.97
N VAL A 132 28.51 -24.38 3.21
CA VAL A 132 27.86 -25.19 2.19
C VAL A 132 26.35 -25.09 2.40
N THR A 133 25.63 -24.64 1.37
CA THR A 133 24.16 -24.71 1.38
C THR A 133 23.73 -26.16 1.30
N LEU A 134 22.86 -26.60 2.21
CA LEU A 134 22.19 -27.90 2.09
C LEU A 134 21.45 -27.94 0.74
N LYS A 135 21.74 -28.96 -0.07
CA LYS A 135 21.09 -29.21 -1.36
C LYS A 135 19.67 -29.74 -1.19
#